data_AF-S7WLG0-F1
#
_entry.id   AF-S7WLG0-F1
#
_cell.length_a   1.000
_cell.length_b   1.000
_cell.length_c   1.000
_cell.angle_alpha   90.00
_cell.angle_beta   90.00
_cell.angle_gamma   90.00
#
_symmetry.space_group_name_H-M   'P 1'
#
loop_
_entity.id
_entity.type
_entity.pdbx_description
1 polymer ?
#
loop_
_entity_poly.entity_id
_entity_poly.type
_entity_poly.pdbx_seq_one_letter_code
_entity_poly.pdbx_strand_id
1 'polypeptide(L)' 'MPTFKLHGNLVHYAAYQNQIGFYPSPSAIEFFKSELTNYTYSKGAIQFPMDKPLPLELIAAIVQFRVKENLMKKK' A
#
# COMPACT_ATOMS: atom_id res chain seq x y z
N MET A 1 -9.56 4.37 9.94
CA MET A 1 -8.38 3.72 9.32
C MET A 1 -7.14 4.58 9.59
N PRO A 2 -6.17 4.09 10.37
CA PRO A 2 -4.87 4.74 10.53
C PRO A 2 -4.24 5.12 9.18
N THR A 3 -3.60 6.29 9.13
CA THR A 3 -3.10 6.89 7.90
C THR A 3 -1.77 7.56 8.15
N PHE A 4 -0.76 7.21 7.36
CA PHE A 4 0.47 8.00 7.27
C PHE A 4 0.26 9.16 6.31
N LYS A 5 0.80 10.33 6.65
CA LYS A 5 0.68 11.55 5.86
C LYS A 5 2.06 12.13 5.54
N LEU A 6 2.20 12.61 4.32
CA LEU A 6 3.34 13.38 3.81
C LEU A 6 2.76 14.19 2.65
N HIS A 7 2.75 15.53 2.70
CA HIS A 7 2.11 16.39 1.68
C HIS A 7 0.64 16.01 1.30
N GLY A 8 -0.07 15.34 2.21
CA GLY A 8 -1.37 14.73 1.97
C GLY A 8 -1.39 13.29 2.48
N ASN A 9 -2.34 12.47 2.01
CA ASN A 9 -2.39 11.05 2.36
C ASN A 9 -1.25 10.30 1.66
N LEU A 10 -0.41 9.62 2.43
CA LEU A 10 0.68 8.80 1.89
C LEU A 10 0.17 7.37 1.63
N VAL A 11 -0.16 6.65 2.70
CA VAL A 11 -0.75 5.31 2.68
C VAL A 11 -1.69 5.13 3.87
N HIS A 12 -2.70 4.27 3.71
CA HIS A 12 -3.57 3.85 4.79
C HIS A 12 -3.40 2.36 5.10
N TYR A 13 -3.84 1.95 6.29
CA TYR A 13 -3.88 0.54 6.66
C TYR A 13 -4.98 0.26 7.68
N ALA A 14 -5.56 -0.94 7.64
CA ALA A 14 -6.58 -1.40 8.56
C ALA A 14 -6.40 -2.89 8.84
N ALA A 15 -6.63 -3.30 10.09
CA ALA A 15 -6.74 -4.71 10.44
C ALA A 15 -8.22 -5.16 10.38
N TYR A 16 -8.45 -6.32 9.80
CA TYR A 16 -9.73 -7.03 9.78
C TYR A 16 -9.55 -8.42 10.41
N GLN A 17 -10.64 -9.18 10.55
CA GLN A 17 -10.62 -10.48 11.23
C GLN A 17 -9.57 -11.46 10.66
N ASN A 18 -9.48 -11.58 9.33
CA ASN A 18 -8.62 -12.57 8.67
C ASN A 18 -7.51 -11.93 7.80
N GLN A 19 -7.49 -10.60 7.67
CA GLN A 19 -6.60 -9.92 6.74
C GLN A 19 -6.23 -8.51 7.20
N ILE A 20 -5.11 -8.03 6.68
CA ILE A 20 -4.64 -6.66 6.85
C ILE A 20 -4.84 -5.96 5.50
N GLY A 21 -5.65 -4.91 5.49
CA GLY A 21 -5.82 -4.04 4.34
C GLY A 21 -4.73 -2.99 4.29
N PHE A 22 -4.06 -2.86 3.15
CA PHE A 22 -3.07 -1.83 2.87
C PHE A 22 -3.46 -1.02 1.62
N TYR A 23 -3.42 0.30 1.71
CA TYR A 23 -4.03 1.19 0.71
C TYR A 23 -3.02 2.25 0.25
N PRO A 24 -2.17 1.94 -0.75
CA PRO A 24 -1.09 2.83 -1.17
C PRO A 24 -1.56 3.94 -2.11
N SER A 25 -2.25 3.60 -3.20
CA SER A 25 -2.97 4.45 -4.17
C SER A 25 -3.22 3.59 -5.41
N PRO A 26 -4.10 3.98 -6.34
CA PRO A 26 -4.22 3.27 -7.61
C PRO A 26 -2.96 3.22 -8.46
N SER A 27 -2.16 4.29 -8.47
CA SER A 27 -0.90 4.33 -9.21
C SER A 27 0.12 3.33 -8.69
N ALA A 28 0.21 3.16 -7.36
CA ALA A 28 1.08 2.17 -6.76
C ALA A 28 0.61 0.73 -7.07
N ILE A 29 -0.70 0.45 -7.03
CA ILE A 29 -1.21 -0.87 -7.44
C ILE A 29 -0.82 -1.17 -8.88
N GLU A 30 -1.02 -0.21 -9.79
CA GLU A 30 -0.69 -0.37 -11.21
C GLU A 30 0.80 -0.65 -11.43
N PHE A 31 1.68 0.12 -10.77
CA PHE A 31 3.12 -0.02 -10.90
C PHE A 31 3.62 -1.37 -10.38
N PHE A 32 3.06 -1.87 -9.28
CA PHE A 32 3.51 -3.10 -8.61
C PHE A 32 2.68 -4.36 -8.97
N LYS A 33 1.92 -4.35 -10.07
CA LYS A 33 1.03 -5.48 -10.43
C LYS A 33 1.74 -6.82 -10.50
N SER A 34 2.97 -6.86 -11.03
CA SER A 34 3.78 -8.07 -11.15
C SER A 34 4.14 -8.68 -9.80
N GLU A 35 4.46 -7.84 -8.81
CA GLU A 35 4.86 -8.28 -7.47
C GLU A 35 3.65 -8.64 -6.60
N LEU A 36 2.45 -8.20 -6.97
CA LEU A 36 1.20 -8.45 -6.26
C LEU A 36 0.50 -9.76 -6.64
N THR A 37 1.05 -10.55 -7.56
CA THR A 37 0.45 -11.79 -8.07
C THR A 37 0.10 -12.83 -6.99
N ASN A 38 0.80 -12.81 -5.86
CA ASN A 38 0.56 -13.72 -4.72
C ASN A 38 -0.43 -13.18 -3.69
N TYR A 39 -1.01 -12.00 -3.90
CA TYR A 39 -1.91 -11.33 -2.97
C TYR A 39 -3.23 -10.97 -3.63
N THR A 40 -4.31 -10.92 -2.85
CA THR A 40 -5.57 -10.34 -3.33
C THR A 40 -5.44 -8.82 -3.33
N TYR A 41 -5.70 -8.18 -4.47
CA TYR A 41 -5.67 -6.72 -4.57
C TYR A 41 -6.82 -6.19 -5.44
N SER A 42 -7.14 -4.93 -5.24
CA SER A 42 -8.10 -4.15 -6.04
C SER A 42 -7.45 -2.85 -6.50
N LYS A 43 -8.21 -1.98 -7.18
CA LYS A 43 -7.69 -0.70 -7.69
C LYS A 43 -7.02 0.19 -6.64
N GLY A 44 -7.25 0.01 -5.34
CA GLY A 44 -6.60 0.84 -4.31
C GLY A 44 -6.25 0.12 -3.02
N ALA A 45 -6.30 -1.20 -3.00
CA ALA A 45 -6.10 -1.98 -1.79
C ALA A 45 -5.34 -3.27 -2.09
N ILE A 46 -4.50 -3.68 -1.15
CA ILE A 46 -3.84 -4.98 -1.07
C ILE A 46 -4.32 -5.64 0.21
N GLN A 47 -4.65 -6.93 0.16
CA GLN A 47 -5.04 -7.71 1.32
C GLN A 47 -3.89 -8.66 1.66
N PHE A 48 -3.26 -8.43 2.81
CA PHE A 48 -2.26 -9.35 3.35
C PHE A 48 -2.95 -10.35 4.29
N PRO A 49 -2.60 -11.65 4.23
CA PRO A 49 -3.13 -12.64 5.16
C PRO A 49 -2.68 -12.33 6.60
N MET A 50 -3.59 -12.49 7.57
CA MET A 50 -3.26 -12.25 8.99
C MET A 50 -2.36 -13.34 9.58
N ASP A 51 -2.35 -14.53 8.98
CA ASP A 51 -1.64 -15.73 9.42
C ASP A 51 -0.25 -15.89 8.77
N LYS A 52 0.17 -14.95 7.93
CA LYS A 52 1.47 -14.97 7.24
C LYS A 52 2.32 -13.75 7.61
N PRO A 53 3.65 -13.87 7.58
CA PRO A 53 4.52 -12.72 7.77
C PRO A 53 4.25 -11.67 6.69
N LEU A 54 4.28 -10.40 7.11
CA LEU A 54 4.13 -9.28 6.18
C LEU A 54 5.34 -9.21 5.23
N PRO A 55 5.11 -8.95 3.93
CA PRO A 55 6.20 -8.76 2.96
C PRO A 55 6.78 -7.35 3.12
N LEU A 56 7.61 -7.15 4.14
CA LEU A 56 8.11 -5.83 4.54
C LEU A 56 8.89 -5.13 3.42
N GLU A 57 9.66 -5.87 2.62
CA GLU A 57 10.39 -5.31 1.48
C GLU A 57 9.46 -4.74 0.41
N LEU A 58 8.39 -5.48 0.05
CA LEU A 58 7.38 -5.01 -0.90
C LEU A 58 6.63 -3.80 -0.36
N ILE A 59 6.23 -3.82 0.92
CA ILE A 59 5.57 -2.69 1.58
C ILE A 59 6.49 -1.46 1.54
N ALA A 60 7.77 -1.62 1.87
CA ALA A 60 8.74 -0.52 1.84
C ALA A 60 8.91 0.05 0.42
N ALA A 61 9.05 -0.80 -0.59
CA ALA A 61 9.15 -0.38 -1.99
C ALA A 61 7.92 0.43 -2.44
N ILE A 62 6.72 -0.04 -2.10
CA ILE A 62 5.46 0.66 -2.40
C ILE A 62 5.41 2.02 -1.69
N VAL A 63 5.77 2.07 -0.40
CA VAL A 63 5.77 3.34 0.35
C VAL A 63 6.79 4.32 -0.22
N GLN A 64 7.98 3.87 -0.59
CA GLN A 64 9.00 4.73 -1.22
C GLN A 64 8.53 5.29 -2.57
N PHE A 65 7.88 4.48 -3.40
CA PHE A 65 7.24 4.94 -4.63
C PHE A 65 6.19 6.03 -4.33
N ARG A 66 5.32 5.80 -3.33
CA ARG A 66 4.31 6.77 -2.89
C ARG A 66 4.90 8.05 -2.34
N VAL A 67 6.04 7.99 -1.65
CA VAL A 67 6.76 9.17 -1.17
C VAL A 67 7.20 10.05 -2.35
N LYS A 68 7.79 9.45 -3.40
CA LYS A 68 8.19 10.18 -4.60
C LYS A 68 7.00 10.87 -5.25
N GLU A 69 5.88 10.16 -5.42
CA GLU A 69 4.65 10.75 -5.97
C GLU A 69 4.11 11.89 -5.11
N ASN A 70 4.17 11.77 -3.78
CA ASN A 70 3.67 12.80 -2.88
C ASN A 70 4.52 14.07 -2.90
N LEU A 71 5.84 13.93 -2.96
CA LEU A 71 6.77 15.06 -3.06
C LEU A 71 6.64 15.81 -4.39
N MET A 72 6.23 15.13 -5.47
CA MET A 72 5.97 15.75 -6.77
C MET A 72 4.66 16.55 -6.82
N LYS A 73 3.72 16.28 -5.91
CA LYS A 73 2.50 17.08 -5.80
C LYS A 73 2.86 18.43 -5.18
N LYS A 74 2.84 19.49 -5.99
CA LYS A 74 2.90 20.87 -5.50
C LYS A 74 1.70 21.09 -4.55
N LYS A 75 1.99 21.67 -3.39
CA LYS A 75 1.01 22.00 -2.35
C LYS A 75 0.01 23.03 -2.86
#